data_AF-W6MTE2-F1
#
_entry.id   AF-W6MTE2-F1
#
_cell.length_a   1.000
_cell.length_b   1.000
_cell.length_c   1.000
_cell.angle_alpha   90.00
_cell.angle_beta   90.00
_cell.angle_gamma   90.00
#
_symmetry.space_group_name_H-M   'P 1'
#
loop_
_entity.id
_entity.type
_entity.pdbx_description
1 polymer ?
#
loop_
_entity_poly.entity_id
_entity_poly.type
_entity_poly.pdbx_seq_one_letter_code
_entity_poly.pdbx_strand_id
1 'polypeptide(L)'
;MSGSQGFPGLPGPKKSFAEMTQEEQAEAGAQFFIDSMQSCPGKAAMSGVAGFGLGGFFGLFMASMAYDVPVGMTGVTHISDLPLKQQMKLQFTDMGRRAWSSAKNFGYIGMIFAGVECSVESLRAKNDIWNGVGAGCITGAGLAIKSGPQAALVGCAGFAAFSGAIDMYMRSDYAPPPKNDYDE
;
A
#
# COMPACT_ATOMS: atom_id res chain seq x y z
N MET A 1 -39.84 15.88 -13.19
CA MET A 1 -39.68 17.32 -12.89
C MET A 1 -38.61 17.41 -11.81
N SER A 2 -37.32 17.38 -12.15
CA SER A 2 -36.44 18.47 -12.62
C SER A 2 -36.04 19.44 -11.51
N GLY A 3 -34.72 19.56 -11.29
CA GLY A 3 -34.05 20.58 -10.46
C GLY A 3 -33.70 20.06 -9.06
N SER A 4 -32.47 20.07 -8.57
CA SER A 4 -31.25 20.75 -9.00
C SER A 4 -30.05 20.06 -8.35
N GLN A 5 -29.05 19.74 -9.16
CA GLN A 5 -27.72 19.34 -8.71
C GLN A 5 -27.08 20.50 -7.93
N GLY A 6 -27.06 20.39 -6.60
CA GLY A 6 -26.34 21.28 -5.71
C GLY A 6 -24.95 20.73 -5.44
N PHE A 7 -23.95 21.45 -5.94
CA PHE A 7 -22.52 21.33 -5.66
C PHE A 7 -22.23 20.83 -4.23
N PRO A 8 -21.44 19.75 -4.00
CA PRO A 8 -21.09 19.34 -2.65
C PRO A 8 -20.08 20.33 -2.06
N GLY A 9 -20.51 21.04 -1.00
CA GLY A 9 -19.65 21.59 0.05
C GLY A 9 -18.56 22.58 -0.39
N LEU A 10 -18.91 23.87 -0.49
CA LEU A 10 -17.90 24.89 -0.19
C LEU A 10 -17.60 24.82 1.32
N PRO A 11 -16.33 24.73 1.75
CA PRO A 11 -16.00 24.89 3.16
C PRO A 11 -16.38 26.32 3.58
N GLY A 12 -17.33 26.41 4.51
CA GLY A 12 -17.77 27.68 5.09
C GLY A 12 -16.62 28.46 5.74
N PRO A 13 -16.81 29.76 6.00
CA PRO A 13 -15.78 30.61 6.57
C PRO A 13 -15.32 30.05 7.94
N LYS A 14 -14.02 29.80 8.08
CA LYS A 14 -13.41 29.27 9.32
C LYS A 14 -13.64 30.26 10.47
N LYS A 15 -14.52 29.91 11.42
CA LYS A 15 -14.70 30.68 12.67
C LYS A 15 -13.41 30.66 13.49
N SER A 16 -13.12 31.76 14.20
CA SER A 16 -11.94 31.89 15.06
C SER A 16 -11.98 30.87 16.20
N PHE A 17 -10.83 30.29 16.56
CA PHE A 17 -10.66 29.29 17.63
C PHE A 17 -11.25 29.70 18.99
N ALA A 18 -11.48 31.00 19.21
CA ALA A 18 -12.04 31.55 20.43
C ALA A 18 -13.57 31.42 20.55
N GLU A 19 -14.27 31.06 19.47
CA GLU A 19 -15.75 31.10 19.39
C GLU A 19 -16.38 29.72 19.10
N MET A 20 -15.60 28.64 19.21
CA MET A 20 -15.99 27.29 18.78
C MET A 20 -16.58 26.48 19.95
N THR A 21 -17.78 25.90 19.75
CA THR A 21 -18.40 24.97 20.71
C THR A 21 -17.68 23.61 20.73
N GLN A 22 -17.87 22.78 21.77
CA GLN A 22 -17.22 21.44 21.84
C GLN A 22 -17.57 20.54 20.64
N GLU A 23 -18.82 20.63 20.15
CA GLU A 23 -19.26 19.86 18.98
C GLU A 23 -18.62 20.38 17.67
N GLU A 24 -18.55 21.71 17.49
CA GLU A 24 -17.85 22.30 16.33
C GLU A 24 -16.33 22.04 16.37
N GLN A 25 -15.72 21.97 17.56
CA GLN A 25 -14.31 21.60 17.72
C GLN A 25 -14.07 20.12 17.39
N ALA A 26 -15.00 19.25 17.77
CA ALA A 26 -14.95 17.84 17.39
C ALA A 26 -15.10 17.65 15.88
N GLU A 27 -16.01 18.37 15.23
CA GLU A 27 -16.20 18.33 13.77
C GLU A 27 -14.99 18.93 13.02
N ALA A 28 -14.49 20.08 13.44
CA ALA A 28 -13.29 20.69 12.86
C ALA A 28 -12.05 19.80 13.05
N GLY A 29 -11.95 19.13 14.20
CA GLY A 29 -10.91 18.12 14.47
C GLY A 29 -11.04 16.89 13.57
N ALA A 30 -12.27 16.41 13.33
CA ALA A 30 -12.53 15.29 12.43
C ALA A 30 -12.21 15.63 10.97
N GLN A 31 -12.58 16.82 10.50
CA GLN A 31 -12.24 17.28 9.15
C GLN A 31 -10.71 17.42 8.98
N PHE A 32 -10.02 18.03 9.95
CA PHE A 32 -8.56 18.11 9.92
C PHE A 32 -7.91 16.72 9.89
N PHE A 33 -8.46 15.75 10.61
CA PHE A 33 -8.00 14.38 10.61
C PHE A 33 -8.22 13.68 9.26
N ILE A 34 -9.41 13.82 8.66
CA ILE A 34 -9.73 13.27 7.34
C ILE A 34 -8.83 13.89 6.26
N ASP A 35 -8.71 15.22 6.24
CA ASP A 35 -7.84 15.94 5.31
C ASP A 35 -6.38 15.51 5.45
N SER A 36 -5.91 15.31 6.69
CA SER A 36 -4.56 14.82 6.96
C SER A 36 -4.35 13.40 6.44
N MET A 37 -5.34 12.51 6.58
CA MET A 37 -5.26 11.14 6.07
C MET A 37 -5.35 11.07 4.54
N GLN A 38 -6.13 11.96 3.93
CA GLN A 38 -6.26 12.02 2.47
C GLN A 38 -5.08 12.71 1.78
N SER A 39 -4.26 13.44 2.54
CA SER A 39 -3.02 14.03 2.04
C SER A 39 -2.05 12.97 1.48
N CYS A 40 -1.21 13.33 0.50
CA CYS A 40 -0.23 12.38 -0.06
C CYS A 40 0.71 11.77 1.00
N PRO A 41 1.22 12.53 1.99
CA PRO A 41 1.96 11.95 3.10
C PRO A 41 1.12 10.98 3.94
N GLY A 42 -0.16 11.31 4.16
CA GLY A 42 -1.12 10.45 4.86
C GLY A 42 -1.36 9.13 4.13
N LYS A 43 -1.70 9.17 2.84
CA LYS A 43 -1.87 7.99 1.98
C LYS A 43 -0.60 7.14 1.92
N ALA A 44 0.57 7.75 1.76
CA ALA A 44 1.85 7.05 1.73
C ALA A 44 2.19 6.39 3.08
N ALA A 45 1.89 7.03 4.20
CA ALA A 45 2.10 6.45 5.52
C ALA A 45 1.14 5.28 5.77
N MET A 46 -0.16 5.44 5.49
CA MET A 46 -1.16 4.39 5.68
C MET A 46 -0.87 3.15 4.83
N SER A 47 -0.56 3.35 3.54
CA SER A 47 -0.16 2.26 2.64
C SER A 47 1.16 1.61 3.04
N GLY A 48 2.12 2.39 3.54
CA GLY A 48 3.38 1.87 4.08
C GLY A 48 3.16 0.98 5.31
N VAL A 49 2.29 1.38 6.23
CA VAL A 49 1.93 0.57 7.41
C VAL A 49 1.16 -0.70 7.00
N ALA A 50 0.20 -0.57 6.09
CA ALA A 50 -0.55 -1.71 5.57
C ALA A 50 0.37 -2.72 4.86
N GLY A 51 1.27 -2.23 3.99
CA GLY A 51 2.28 -3.04 3.32
C GLY A 51 3.28 -3.67 4.28
N PHE A 52 3.67 -2.97 5.34
CA PHE A 52 4.54 -3.51 6.39
C PHE A 52 3.86 -4.68 7.13
N GLY A 53 2.59 -4.54 7.49
CA GLY A 53 1.81 -5.60 8.12
C GLY A 53 1.68 -6.83 7.23
N LEU A 54 1.25 -6.64 5.97
CA LEU A 54 1.12 -7.72 5.00
C LEU A 54 2.47 -8.41 4.73
N GLY A 55 3.54 -7.64 4.57
CA GLY A 55 4.89 -8.16 4.33
C GLY A 55 5.47 -8.89 5.54
N GLY A 56 5.15 -8.45 6.76
CA GLY A 56 5.51 -9.15 7.99
C GLY A 56 4.83 -10.51 8.11
N PHE A 57 3.53 -10.56 7.82
CA PHE A 57 2.77 -11.80 7.76
C PHE A 57 3.31 -12.75 6.69
N PHE A 58 3.47 -12.26 5.46
CA PHE A 58 3.99 -13.07 4.35
C PHE A 58 5.43 -13.53 4.59
N GLY A 59 6.28 -12.69 5.18
CA GLY A 59 7.66 -13.03 5.51
C GLY A 59 7.78 -14.07 6.62
N LEU A 60 6.90 -14.00 7.63
CA LEU A 60 6.81 -15.02 8.67
C LEU A 60 6.30 -16.35 8.11
N PHE A 61 5.30 -16.31 7.22
CA PHE A 61 4.76 -17.47 6.53
C PHE A 61 5.80 -18.14 5.63
N MET A 62 6.54 -17.38 4.83
CA MET A 62 7.64 -17.93 4.03
C MET A 62 8.75 -18.50 4.92
N ALA A 63 9.04 -17.89 6.07
CA ALA A 63 10.01 -18.42 7.03
C ALA A 63 9.53 -19.72 7.69
N SER A 64 8.23 -19.91 7.92
CA SER A 64 7.69 -21.15 8.46
C SER A 64 7.67 -22.29 7.44
N MET A 65 7.46 -22.00 6.15
CA MET A 65 7.52 -23.01 5.09
C MET A 65 8.96 -23.43 4.73
N ALA A 66 9.94 -22.55 4.92
CA ALA A 66 11.35 -22.86 4.70
C ALA A 66 11.99 -23.75 5.80
N TYR A 67 11.20 -24.23 6.76
CA TYR A 67 11.64 -25.08 7.87
C TYR A 67 12.05 -26.49 7.45
N ASP A 68 11.58 -26.97 6.28
CA ASP A 68 11.81 -28.33 5.78
C ASP A 68 13.11 -28.49 4.96
N VAL A 69 13.82 -27.41 4.65
CA VAL A 69 15.10 -27.52 3.94
C VAL A 69 16.20 -27.78 4.98
N PRO A 70 16.82 -28.99 5.02
CA PRO A 70 17.88 -29.25 5.98
C PRO A 70 18.96 -28.21 5.75
N VAL A 71 19.30 -27.50 6.83
CA VAL A 71 20.34 -26.46 6.87
C VAL A 71 21.70 -27.12 6.57
N GLY A 72 21.95 -27.36 5.29
CA GLY A 72 23.10 -28.11 4.77
C GLY A 72 23.63 -27.58 3.44
N MET A 73 22.98 -26.57 2.82
CA MET A 73 23.43 -25.99 1.54
C MET A 73 23.92 -24.54 1.64
N THR A 74 23.79 -23.87 2.79
CA THR A 74 24.32 -22.50 2.97
C THR A 74 24.94 -22.32 4.35
N GLY A 75 26.20 -22.75 4.50
CA GLY A 75 27.24 -22.02 5.25
C GLY A 75 27.09 -21.75 6.76
N VAL A 76 26.19 -22.40 7.49
CA VAL A 76 26.19 -22.35 8.97
C VAL A 76 26.45 -23.74 9.52
N THR A 77 27.74 -24.06 9.60
CA THR A 77 28.30 -25.22 10.27
C THR A 77 27.88 -25.26 11.75
N HIS A 78 27.40 -26.42 12.20
CA HIS A 78 27.16 -26.82 13.61
C HIS A 78 26.05 -26.08 14.39
N ILE A 79 24.77 -26.32 14.06
CA ILE A 79 23.65 -26.07 14.98
C ILE A 79 23.34 -27.29 15.85
N SER A 80 23.66 -28.50 15.37
CA SER A 80 23.33 -29.79 16.01
C SER A 80 24.01 -30.04 17.37
N ASP A 81 25.07 -29.30 17.70
CA ASP A 81 25.81 -29.44 18.97
C ASP A 81 25.45 -28.35 20.01
N LEU A 82 24.56 -27.40 19.69
CA LEU A 82 24.14 -26.35 20.63
C LEU A 82 22.88 -26.78 21.40
N PRO A 83 22.74 -26.40 22.69
CA PRO A 83 21.57 -26.74 23.49
C PRO A 83 20.28 -26.24 22.83
N LEU A 84 19.18 -27.00 22.95
CA LEU A 84 17.88 -26.72 22.30
C LEU A 84 17.38 -25.28 22.51
N LYS A 85 17.74 -24.64 23.63
CA LYS A 85 17.43 -23.24 23.91
C LYS A 85 18.13 -22.27 22.94
N GLN A 86 19.38 -22.55 22.55
CA GLN A 86 20.13 -21.76 21.59
C GLN A 86 19.67 -21.99 20.16
N GLN A 87 19.30 -23.23 19.80
CA GLN A 87 18.71 -23.54 18.49
C GLN A 87 17.36 -22.85 18.30
N MET A 88 16.46 -22.93 19.29
CA MET A 88 15.20 -22.16 19.29
C MET A 88 15.46 -20.66 19.17
N LYS A 89 16.36 -20.11 20.00
CA LYS A 89 16.64 -18.66 19.97
C LYS A 89 17.17 -18.21 18.60
N LEU A 90 18.07 -18.98 17.99
CA LEU A 90 18.63 -18.67 16.67
C LEU A 90 17.54 -18.75 15.60
N GLN A 91 16.67 -19.76 15.66
CA GLN A 91 15.57 -19.94 14.72
C GLN A 91 14.52 -18.83 14.83
N PHE A 92 14.09 -18.46 16.04
CA PHE A 92 13.19 -17.31 16.22
C PHE A 92 13.84 -16.00 15.76
N THR A 93 15.15 -15.85 15.94
CA THR A 93 15.89 -14.68 15.46
C THR A 93 15.93 -14.65 13.93
N ASP A 94 16.16 -15.78 13.25
CA ASP A 94 16.17 -15.84 11.78
C ASP A 94 14.78 -15.62 11.19
N MET A 95 13.75 -16.27 11.76
CA MET A 95 12.35 -16.04 11.38
C MET A 95 11.96 -14.57 11.53
N GLY A 96 12.30 -13.96 12.65
CA GLY A 96 12.06 -12.53 12.90
C GLY A 96 12.81 -11.64 11.92
N ARG A 97 14.07 -11.98 11.57
CA ARG A 97 14.86 -11.21 10.60
C ARG A 97 14.27 -11.29 9.20
N ARG A 98 13.80 -12.45 8.76
CA ARG A 98 13.13 -12.64 7.46
C ARG A 98 11.80 -11.91 7.39
N ALA A 99 10.97 -12.04 8.43
CA ALA A 99 9.71 -11.31 8.55
C ALA A 99 9.94 -9.79 8.52
N TRP A 100 10.91 -9.29 9.27
CA TRP A 100 11.28 -7.88 9.31
C TRP A 100 11.80 -7.35 7.98
N SER A 101 12.67 -8.11 7.30
CA SER A 101 13.15 -7.72 5.97
C SER A 101 12.02 -7.68 4.95
N SER A 102 11.10 -8.65 5.00
CA SER A 102 9.94 -8.69 4.12
C SER A 102 8.99 -7.52 4.39
N ALA A 103 8.65 -7.27 5.66
CA ALA A 103 7.83 -6.14 6.09
C ALA A 103 8.39 -4.81 5.58
N LYS A 104 9.71 -4.58 5.70
CA LYS A 104 10.36 -3.38 5.18
C LYS A 104 10.22 -3.24 3.66
N ASN A 105 10.42 -4.32 2.91
CA ASN A 105 10.32 -4.28 1.45
C ASN A 105 8.89 -3.97 0.98
N PHE A 106 7.89 -4.67 1.52
CA PHE A 106 6.49 -4.43 1.15
C PHE A 106 5.98 -3.07 1.62
N GLY A 107 6.39 -2.61 2.82
CA GLY A 107 6.09 -1.26 3.29
C GLY A 107 6.71 -0.18 2.40
N TYR A 108 7.95 -0.39 1.95
CA TYR A 108 8.64 0.55 1.04
C TYR A 108 7.95 0.62 -0.33
N ILE A 109 7.58 -0.53 -0.90
CA ILE A 109 6.86 -0.59 -2.17
C ILE A 109 5.49 0.09 -2.04
N GLY A 110 4.73 -0.22 -0.98
CA GLY A 110 3.40 0.37 -0.73
C GLY A 110 3.46 1.89 -0.55
N MET A 111 4.44 2.39 0.22
CA MET A 111 4.65 3.82 0.43
C MET A 111 4.96 4.57 -0.88
N ILE A 112 5.85 4.02 -1.72
CA ILE A 112 6.19 4.65 -2.99
C ILE A 112 5.00 4.61 -3.94
N PHE A 113 4.32 3.48 -4.06
CA PHE A 113 3.18 3.33 -4.97
C PHE A 113 2.10 4.37 -4.65
N ALA A 114 1.64 4.45 -3.40
CA ALA A 114 0.62 5.42 -3.00
C ALA A 114 1.10 6.87 -3.06
N GLY A 115 2.39 7.12 -2.80
CA GLY A 115 2.98 8.45 -2.93
C GLY A 115 3.03 8.93 -4.38
N VAL A 116 3.43 8.05 -5.31
CA VAL A 116 3.46 8.35 -6.74
C VAL A 116 2.05 8.52 -7.29
N GLU A 117 1.12 7.64 -6.93
CA GLU A 117 -0.29 7.72 -7.33
C GLU A 117 -0.91 9.05 -6.89
N CYS A 118 -0.77 9.42 -5.61
CA CYS A 118 -1.30 10.68 -5.10
C CYS A 118 -0.64 11.90 -5.77
N SER A 119 0.65 11.83 -6.09
CA SER A 119 1.36 12.90 -6.80
C SER A 119 0.83 13.07 -8.23
N VAL A 120 0.61 11.96 -8.95
CA VAL A 120 0.05 11.97 -10.32
C VAL A 120 -1.40 12.45 -10.31
N GLU A 121 -2.21 11.99 -9.36
CA GLU A 121 -3.59 12.43 -9.17
C GLU A 121 -3.65 13.94 -8.87
N SER A 122 -2.77 14.45 -8.01
CA SER A 122 -2.69 15.88 -7.67
C SER A 122 -2.27 16.75 -8.86
N LEU A 123 -1.40 16.23 -9.75
CA LEU A 123 -0.96 16.96 -10.95
C LEU A 123 -2.00 16.94 -12.08
N ARG A 124 -2.74 15.84 -12.23
CA ARG A 124 -3.69 15.64 -13.34
C ARG A 124 -5.13 16.01 -12.98
N ALA A 125 -5.44 16.15 -11.68
CA ALA A 125 -6.76 16.47 -11.13
C ALA A 125 -7.90 15.58 -11.66
N LYS A 126 -7.58 14.33 -12.01
CA LYS A 126 -8.51 13.29 -12.45
C LYS A 126 -8.13 12.00 -11.76
N ASN A 127 -9.10 11.15 -11.48
CA ASN A 127 -8.89 9.79 -10.96
C ASN A 127 -9.37 8.77 -12.01
N ASP A 128 -8.47 8.37 -12.90
CA ASP A 128 -8.70 7.40 -13.97
C ASP A 128 -7.73 6.20 -13.87
N ILE A 129 -8.05 5.11 -14.56
CA ILE A 129 -7.24 3.88 -14.55
C ILE A 129 -5.81 4.10 -15.02
N TRP A 130 -5.60 5.13 -15.84
CA TRP A 130 -4.28 5.52 -16.30
C TRP A 130 -3.39 6.08 -15.19
N ASN A 131 -3.95 6.61 -14.11
CA ASN A 131 -3.17 7.02 -12.95
C ASN A 131 -2.59 5.80 -12.22
N GLY A 132 -3.39 4.75 -11.99
CA GLY A 132 -2.92 3.52 -11.37
C GLY A 132 -1.87 2.81 -12.24
N VAL A 133 -2.11 2.70 -13.55
CA VAL A 133 -1.16 2.11 -14.51
C VAL A 133 0.13 2.94 -14.60
N GLY A 134 0.01 4.27 -14.69
CA GLY A 134 1.15 5.18 -14.77
C GLY A 134 1.98 5.20 -13.49
N ALA A 135 1.32 5.27 -12.32
CA ALA A 135 1.97 5.20 -11.02
C ALA A 135 2.64 3.84 -10.80
N GLY A 136 2.00 2.75 -11.23
CA GLY A 136 2.57 1.41 -11.27
C GLY A 136 3.84 1.36 -12.10
N CYS A 137 3.81 1.85 -13.35
CA CYS A 137 4.99 1.90 -14.20
C CYS A 137 6.13 2.71 -13.58
N ILE A 138 5.85 3.92 -13.09
CA ILE A 138 6.86 4.81 -12.48
C ILE A 138 7.47 4.17 -11.24
N THR A 139 6.64 3.57 -10.38
CA THR A 139 7.10 2.88 -9.18
C THR A 139 7.94 1.66 -9.52
N GLY A 140 7.46 0.81 -10.43
CA GLY A 140 8.15 -0.40 -10.87
C GLY A 140 9.48 -0.11 -11.57
N ALA A 141 9.51 0.89 -12.45
CA ALA A 141 10.76 1.37 -13.05
C ALA A 141 11.69 1.91 -11.96
N GLY A 142 11.19 2.80 -11.09
CA GLY A 142 11.96 3.46 -10.03
C GLY A 142 12.68 2.48 -9.11
N LEU A 143 12.01 1.41 -8.72
CA LEU A 143 12.57 0.35 -7.89
C LEU A 143 13.65 -0.46 -8.61
N ALA A 144 13.52 -0.65 -9.93
CA ALA A 144 14.42 -1.47 -10.73
C ALA A 144 15.51 -0.68 -11.49
N ILE A 145 15.56 0.64 -11.40
CA ILE A 145 16.56 1.50 -12.07
C ILE A 145 17.99 1.02 -11.80
N LYS A 146 18.30 0.63 -10.56
CA LYS A 146 19.65 0.17 -10.17
C LYS A 146 20.03 -1.19 -10.76
N SER A 147 19.05 -1.96 -11.21
CA SER A 147 19.24 -3.28 -11.84
C SER A 147 19.41 -3.20 -13.36
N GLY A 148 19.44 -1.99 -13.93
CA GLY A 148 19.66 -1.73 -15.36
C GLY A 148 18.38 -1.40 -16.14
N PRO A 149 18.51 -0.92 -17.39
CA PRO A 149 17.38 -0.41 -18.18
C PRO A 149 16.38 -1.52 -18.56
N GLN A 150 16.86 -2.74 -18.83
CA GLN A 150 15.97 -3.88 -19.11
C GLN A 150 15.13 -4.26 -17.88
N ALA A 151 15.73 -4.26 -16.69
CA ALA A 151 15.01 -4.51 -15.45
C ALA A 151 13.99 -3.40 -15.16
N ALA A 152 14.32 -2.14 -15.43
CA ALA A 152 13.39 -1.01 -15.29
C ALA A 152 12.19 -1.12 -16.24
N LEU A 153 12.39 -1.57 -17.49
CA LEU A 153 11.30 -1.78 -18.45
C LEU A 153 10.39 -2.93 -18.01
N VAL A 154 10.97 -4.06 -17.58
CA VAL A 154 10.19 -5.20 -17.07
C VAL A 154 9.45 -4.80 -15.78
N GLY A 155 10.11 -4.06 -14.89
CA GLY A 155 9.52 -3.53 -13.67
C GLY A 155 8.35 -2.59 -13.95
N CYS A 156 8.50 -1.66 -14.90
CA CYS A 156 7.40 -0.81 -15.34
C CYS A 156 6.24 -1.64 -15.88
N ALA A 157 6.49 -2.54 -16.83
CA ALA A 157 5.44 -3.34 -17.45
C ALA A 157 4.70 -4.22 -16.44
N GLY A 158 5.43 -4.88 -15.54
CA GLY A 158 4.85 -5.75 -14.50
C GLY A 158 3.99 -4.99 -13.50
N PHE A 159 4.50 -3.89 -12.94
CA PHE A 159 3.73 -3.08 -12.00
C PHE A 159 2.57 -2.34 -12.67
N ALA A 160 2.74 -1.85 -13.90
CA ALA A 160 1.66 -1.23 -14.66
C ALA A 160 0.52 -2.22 -14.94
N ALA A 161 0.85 -3.44 -15.36
CA ALA A 161 -0.13 -4.49 -15.59
C ALA A 161 -0.85 -4.90 -14.31
N PHE A 162 -0.11 -5.10 -13.21
CA PHE A 162 -0.68 -5.45 -11.92
C PHE A 162 -1.61 -4.35 -11.39
N SER A 163 -1.15 -3.09 -11.38
CA SER A 163 -1.97 -1.95 -10.95
C SER A 163 -3.20 -1.77 -11.84
N GLY A 164 -3.07 -1.92 -13.16
CA GLY A 164 -4.20 -1.86 -14.08
C GLY A 164 -5.23 -2.97 -13.85
N ALA A 165 -4.78 -4.19 -13.56
CA ALA A 165 -5.66 -5.31 -13.25
C ALA A 165 -6.42 -5.09 -11.93
N ILE A 166 -5.73 -4.62 -10.89
CA ILE A 166 -6.35 -4.30 -9.60
C ILE A 166 -7.35 -3.15 -9.74
N ASP A 167 -6.98 -2.08 -10.46
CA ASP A 167 -7.88 -0.96 -10.73
C ASP A 167 -9.11 -1.36 -11.55
N MET A 168 -8.94 -2.28 -12.51
CA MET A 168 -10.05 -2.83 -13.29
C MET A 168 -10.98 -3.65 -12.40
N TYR A 169 -10.41 -4.52 -11.56
CA TYR A 169 -11.16 -5.34 -10.61
C TYR A 169 -11.94 -4.49 -9.59
N MET A 170 -11.29 -3.50 -8.97
CA MET A 170 -11.97 -2.62 -8.03
C MET A 170 -13.04 -1.76 -8.72
N ARG A 171 -12.82 -1.33 -9.97
CA ARG A 171 -13.81 -0.52 -10.72
C ARG A 171 -14.99 -1.35 -11.24
N SER A 172 -14.84 -2.65 -11.50
CA SER A 172 -15.97 -3.49 -11.93
C SER A 172 -17.06 -3.59 -10.87
N ASP A 173 -16.70 -3.48 -9.59
CA ASP A 173 -17.66 -3.50 -8.48
C ASP A 173 -18.46 -2.18 -8.35
N TYR A 174 -17.97 -1.07 -8.93
CA TYR A 174 -18.65 0.23 -8.95
C TYR A 174 -19.25 0.56 -10.32
N ALA A 175 -19.34 -0.43 -11.23
CA ALA A 175 -20.00 -0.23 -12.52
C ALA A 175 -21.47 0.19 -12.28
N PRO A 176 -22.02 1.11 -13.10
CA PRO A 176 -23.44 1.44 -13.01
C PRO A 176 -24.25 0.14 -13.15
N PRO A 177 -25.35 0.00 -12.39
CA PRO A 177 -26.14 -1.22 -12.41
C PRO A 177 -26.53 -1.55 -13.86
N PRO A 178 -26.44 -2.83 -14.26
CA PRO A 178 -26.87 -3.24 -15.58
C PRO A 178 -28.31 -2.77 -15.80
N LYS A 179 -28.66 -2.39 -17.04
CA LYS A 179 -30.00 -1.86 -17.34
C LYS A 179 -31.12 -2.86 -17.00
N ASN A 180 -30.80 -4.16 -16.97
CA ASN A 180 -31.72 -5.24 -16.63
C ASN A 180 -31.00 -6.23 -15.69
N ASP A 181 -31.69 -6.67 -14.65
CA ASP A 181 -31.22 -7.56 -13.57
C ASP A 181 -31.48 -9.05 -13.90
N TYR A 182 -31.26 -9.45 -15.15
CA TYR A 182 -31.45 -10.84 -15.59
C TYR A 182 -30.09 -11.45 -15.94
N ASP A 183 -29.67 -12.42 -15.15
CA ASP A 183 -28.59 -13.35 -15.49
C ASP A 183 -29.09 -14.28 -16.62
N GLU A 184 -28.57 -14.11 -17.84
CA GLU A 184 -28.59 -15.11 -18.91
C GLU A 184 -27.17 -15.64 -19.17
#